data_AF-A0A415N7A9-F1
#
_entry.id   AF-A0A415N7A9-F1
#
_cell.length_a   1.000
_cell.length_b   1.000
_cell.length_c   1.000
_cell.angle_alpha   90.00
_cell.angle_beta   90.00
_cell.angle_gamma   90.00
#
_symmetry.space_group_name_H-M   'P 1'
#
loop_
_entity.id
_entity.type
_entity.pdbx_description
1 polymer ?
#
loop_
_entity_poly.entity_id
_entity_poly.type
_entity_poly.pdbx_seq_one_letter_code
_entity_poly.pdbx_strand_id
1 'polypeptide(L)'
;MNNSYQHFILTRFNIKLWSKDKNGQSTQTEEWLKQRFDLFETYCLPSIQKQTQKNFKWIVLFDADTPAFYKEKIAKYQKECKHLEPRFVSAENGRYFVRIFKENIVQEVKEGDILITTYLDNDDALRNDYVEEIQRLAATTYNKTFIVFKYGLQYFVQLNIATRIPYRNNHFISFVEKCTSSSAIKTVVGYGSHINVGSYKGTDVLRIEDKQKPMWIEVIHDTNMDNDVKMTFDTCLITDQNMLAQEYGISVMLSKHSRRVYLTHFLVRALSEVVRHVRLRFTGRKWN
;
A
#
# COMPACT_ATOMS: atom_id res chain seq x y z
N MET A 1 29.62 -17.11 0.66
CA MET A 1 29.28 -15.67 0.78
C MET A 1 27.90 -15.61 1.42
N ASN A 2 27.75 -14.99 2.58
CA ASN A 2 26.45 -14.81 3.22
C ASN A 2 25.70 -13.76 2.39
N ASN A 3 24.60 -14.12 1.73
CA ASN A 3 23.80 -13.15 0.98
C ASN A 3 23.24 -12.13 1.98
N SER A 4 23.44 -10.83 1.71
CA SER A 4 22.82 -9.77 2.50
C SER A 4 21.39 -9.54 2.00
N TYR A 5 20.48 -9.19 2.91
CA TYR A 5 19.09 -8.83 2.57
C TYR A 5 18.97 -7.31 2.50
N GLN A 6 18.38 -6.81 1.42
CA GLN A 6 18.12 -5.39 1.19
C GLN A 6 16.62 -5.20 0.96
N HIS A 7 15.95 -4.40 1.78
CA HIS A 7 14.50 -4.18 1.69
C HIS A 7 14.19 -2.69 1.52
N PHE A 8 13.52 -2.37 0.41
CA PHE A 8 13.04 -1.04 0.11
C PHE A 8 11.51 -1.01 0.04
N ILE A 9 10.89 -0.09 0.77
CA ILE A 9 9.50 0.34 0.54
C ILE A 9 9.53 1.48 -0.47
N LEU A 10 8.64 1.45 -1.46
CA LEU A 10 8.59 2.40 -2.57
C LEU A 10 7.24 3.10 -2.58
N THR A 11 7.27 4.43 -2.46
CA THR A 11 6.06 5.26 -2.47
C THR A 11 6.20 6.38 -3.48
N ARG A 12 5.18 6.54 -4.32
CA ARG A 12 4.99 7.72 -5.14
C ARG A 12 4.11 8.68 -4.35
N PHE A 13 4.59 9.87 -4.05
CA PHE A 13 3.83 10.82 -3.24
C PHE A 13 2.99 11.77 -4.11
N ASN A 14 3.64 12.76 -4.70
CA ASN A 14 2.97 13.80 -5.50
C ASN A 14 3.62 14.06 -6.86
N ILE A 15 4.43 13.12 -7.36
CA ILE A 15 5.05 13.26 -8.68
C ILE A 15 4.01 13.45 -9.79
N LYS A 16 4.29 14.35 -10.74
CA LYS A 16 3.41 14.64 -11.88
C LYS A 16 3.39 13.47 -12.86
N LEU A 17 2.38 12.61 -12.74
CA LEU A 17 2.11 11.53 -13.71
C LEU A 17 0.96 11.91 -14.63
N TRP A 18 -0.10 12.46 -14.04
CA TRP A 18 -1.37 12.77 -14.69
C TRP A 18 -1.83 14.16 -14.24
N SER A 19 -2.49 14.90 -15.11
CA SER A 19 -3.07 16.22 -14.79
C SER A 19 -4.41 16.12 -14.06
N LYS A 20 -5.01 14.93 -14.01
CA LYS A 20 -6.27 14.64 -13.34
C LYS A 20 -6.18 13.33 -12.56
N ASP A 21 -6.98 13.22 -11.50
CA ASP A 21 -7.13 11.98 -10.73
C ASP A 21 -8.11 11.02 -11.42
N LYS A 22 -8.38 9.88 -10.78
CA LYS A 22 -9.32 8.86 -11.28
C LYS A 22 -10.76 9.36 -11.41
N ASN A 23 -11.12 10.46 -10.75
CA ASN A 23 -12.44 11.07 -10.78
C ASN A 23 -12.49 12.30 -11.71
N GLY A 24 -11.40 12.59 -12.43
CA GLY A 24 -11.32 13.73 -13.34
C GLY A 24 -11.07 15.08 -12.64
N GLN A 25 -10.79 15.10 -11.33
CA GLN A 25 -10.41 16.30 -10.59
C GLN A 25 -8.96 16.66 -10.88
N SER A 26 -8.65 17.95 -10.92
CA SER A 26 -7.27 18.42 -11.12
C SER A 26 -6.36 17.90 -10.00
N THR A 27 -5.27 17.23 -10.38
CA THR A 27 -4.19 16.95 -9.44
C THR A 27 -3.34 18.21 -9.28
N GLN A 28 -2.52 18.25 -8.21
CA GLN A 28 -1.54 19.34 -7.99
C GLN A 28 -2.13 20.70 -7.63
N THR A 29 -3.41 20.78 -7.22
CA THR A 29 -3.91 21.96 -6.50
C THR A 29 -3.37 21.99 -5.07
N GLU A 30 -3.44 23.14 -4.42
CA GLU A 30 -3.02 23.28 -3.02
C GLU A 30 -3.87 22.39 -2.09
N GLU A 31 -5.18 22.32 -2.33
CA GLU A 31 -6.13 21.53 -1.54
C GLU A 31 -5.86 20.03 -1.69
N TRP A 32 -5.62 19.56 -2.92
CA TRP A 32 -5.26 18.17 -3.18
C TRP A 32 -3.95 17.79 -2.47
N LEU A 33 -2.93 18.66 -2.57
CA LEU A 33 -1.65 18.42 -1.92
C LEU A 33 -1.80 18.42 -0.40
N LYS A 34 -2.55 19.37 0.15
CA LYS A 34 -2.86 19.44 1.57
C LYS A 34 -3.51 18.15 2.06
N GLN A 35 -4.55 17.68 1.37
CA GLN A 35 -5.24 16.43 1.71
C GLN A 35 -4.29 15.23 1.68
N ARG A 36 -3.40 15.14 0.67
CA ARG A 36 -2.40 14.07 0.59
C ARG A 36 -1.43 14.09 1.77
N PHE A 37 -0.97 15.26 2.20
CA PHE A 37 -0.14 15.38 3.40
C PHE A 37 -0.92 15.02 4.67
N ASP A 38 -2.17 15.45 4.81
CA ASP A 38 -3.00 15.12 5.97
C ASP A 38 -3.21 13.60 6.09
N LEU A 39 -3.50 12.91 4.98
CA LEU A 39 -3.62 11.44 4.94
C LEU A 39 -2.30 10.75 5.28
N PHE A 40 -1.19 11.22 4.70
CA PHE A 40 0.14 10.66 4.95
C PHE A 40 0.57 10.79 6.41
N GLU A 41 0.38 11.98 6.99
CA GLU A 41 0.69 12.26 8.40
C GLU A 41 -0.17 11.44 9.35
N THR A 42 -1.44 11.20 8.99
CA THR A 42 -2.40 10.50 9.85
C THR A 42 -2.26 8.99 9.79
N TYR A 43 -2.02 8.42 8.61
CA TYR A 43 -2.11 6.97 8.37
C TYR A 43 -0.78 6.35 7.93
N CYS A 44 -0.18 6.85 6.85
CA CYS A 44 0.95 6.19 6.21
C CYS A 44 2.25 6.30 7.04
N LEU A 45 2.69 7.53 7.35
CA LEU A 45 3.91 7.81 8.11
C LEU A 45 3.97 7.07 9.45
N PRO A 46 2.95 7.13 10.34
CA PRO A 46 3.01 6.42 11.61
C PRO A 46 3.08 4.90 11.45
N SER A 47 2.44 4.34 10.42
CA SER A 47 2.49 2.89 10.15
C SER A 47 3.88 2.39 9.78
N ILE A 48 4.67 3.22 9.09
CA ILE A 48 6.07 2.92 8.78
C ILE A 48 6.98 3.17 10.00
N GLN A 49 6.75 4.24 10.74
CA GLN A 49 7.52 4.53 11.97
C GLN A 49 7.39 3.41 13.02
N LYS A 50 6.22 2.77 13.10
CA LYS A 50 5.92 1.71 14.07
C LYS A 50 6.31 0.30 13.62
N GLN A 51 6.95 0.12 12.46
CA GLN A 51 7.45 -1.20 12.05
C GLN A 51 8.38 -1.81 13.13
N THR A 52 8.17 -3.08 13.50
CA THR A 52 8.99 -3.80 14.49
C THR A 52 10.40 -4.02 13.98
N GLN A 53 10.51 -4.43 12.71
CA GLN A 53 11.76 -4.53 11.98
C GLN A 53 12.19 -3.16 11.46
N LYS A 54 13.46 -2.80 11.71
CA LYS A 54 14.08 -1.52 11.31
C LYS A 54 15.07 -1.65 10.15
N ASN A 55 15.45 -2.87 9.76
CA ASN A 55 16.37 -3.11 8.65
C ASN A 55 15.66 -2.98 7.29
N PHE A 56 15.25 -1.76 6.94
CA PHE A 56 14.69 -1.41 5.64
C PHE A 56 14.88 0.08 5.36
N LYS A 57 14.72 0.46 4.09
CA LYS A 57 14.68 1.85 3.62
C LYS A 57 13.33 2.14 2.97
N TRP A 58 12.93 3.40 2.97
CA TRP A 58 11.67 3.86 2.41
C TRP A 58 11.91 5.02 1.46
N ILE A 59 11.97 4.71 0.16
CA ILE A 59 12.17 5.71 -0.88
C ILE A 59 10.82 6.33 -1.22
N VAL A 60 10.70 7.64 -1.00
CA VAL A 60 9.49 8.40 -1.30
C VAL A 60 9.79 9.43 -2.36
N LEU A 61 9.12 9.30 -3.52
CA LEU A 61 9.27 10.25 -4.63
C LEU A 61 8.33 11.43 -4.44
N PHE A 62 8.90 12.61 -4.27
CA PHE A 62 8.21 13.89 -4.21
C PHE A 62 8.44 14.69 -5.48
N ASP A 63 7.52 15.58 -5.80
CA ASP A 63 7.68 16.58 -6.84
C ASP A 63 8.75 17.62 -6.47
N ALA A 64 9.69 17.92 -7.36
CA ALA A 64 10.71 18.94 -7.15
C ALA A 64 10.12 20.34 -6.93
N ASP A 65 8.95 20.63 -7.51
CA ASP A 65 8.22 21.89 -7.38
C ASP A 65 7.35 21.95 -6.11
N THR A 66 7.40 20.93 -5.24
CA THR A 66 6.66 20.93 -3.97
C THR A 66 6.93 22.23 -3.19
N PRO A 67 5.88 22.96 -2.74
CA PRO A 67 6.05 24.24 -2.05
C PRO A 67 6.95 24.14 -0.81
N ALA A 68 7.64 25.23 -0.48
CA ALA A 68 8.61 25.29 0.61
C ALA A 68 8.04 24.81 1.97
N PHE A 69 6.80 25.22 2.27
CA PHE A 69 6.06 24.77 3.45
C PHE A 69 6.00 23.23 3.58
N TYR A 70 5.72 22.53 2.47
CA TYR A 70 5.68 21.07 2.46
C TYR A 70 7.06 20.44 2.43
N LYS A 71 8.07 21.09 1.86
CA LYS A 71 9.48 20.64 1.95
C LYS A 71 9.99 20.67 3.40
N GLU A 72 9.59 21.65 4.19
CA GLU A 72 9.90 21.70 5.63
C GLU A 72 9.25 20.54 6.39
N LYS A 73 7.99 20.22 6.07
CA LYS A 73 7.31 19.02 6.59
C LYS A 73 8.07 17.74 6.23
N ILE A 74 8.47 17.57 4.96
CA ILE A 74 9.24 16.39 4.50
C ILE A 74 10.56 16.28 5.28
N ALA A 75 11.28 17.39 5.47
CA ALA A 75 12.52 17.41 6.24
C ALA A 75 12.30 17.02 7.71
N LYS A 76 11.17 17.41 8.31
CA LYS A 76 10.76 16.96 9.65
C LYS A 76 10.50 15.46 9.67
N TYR A 77 9.78 14.92 8.69
CA TYR A 77 9.52 13.47 8.62
C TYR A 77 10.81 12.66 8.50
N GLN A 78 11.78 13.10 7.69
CA GLN A 78 13.08 12.43 7.59
C GLN A 78 13.87 12.42 8.91
N LYS A 79 13.71 13.47 9.74
CA LYS A 79 14.32 13.52 11.07
C LYS A 79 13.67 12.50 12.02
N GLU A 80 12.34 12.37 11.97
CA GLU A 80 11.52 11.52 12.84
C GLU A 80 11.48 10.05 12.39
N CYS A 81 11.54 9.78 11.09
CA CYS A 81 11.56 8.46 10.47
C CYS A 81 12.86 8.29 9.68
N LYS A 82 13.86 7.66 10.30
CA LYS A 82 15.19 7.45 9.69
C LYS A 82 15.16 6.56 8.44
N HIS A 83 14.11 5.79 8.25
CA HIS A 83 13.91 4.97 7.04
C HIS A 83 13.49 5.81 5.84
N LEU A 84 12.87 6.98 6.05
CA LEU A 84 12.35 7.82 4.98
C LEU A 84 13.50 8.50 4.23
N GLU A 85 13.65 8.15 2.97
CA GLU A 85 14.61 8.73 2.03
C GLU A 85 13.85 9.51 0.94
N PRO A 86 13.70 10.84 1.10
CA PRO A 86 12.99 11.64 0.11
C PRO A 86 13.85 11.77 -1.15
N ARG A 87 13.19 11.66 -2.31
CA ARG A 87 13.79 11.94 -3.62
C ARG A 87 12.89 12.91 -4.39
N PHE A 88 13.44 14.06 -4.74
CA PHE A 88 12.72 15.09 -5.48
C PHE A 88 12.90 14.87 -6.98
N VAL A 89 11.79 14.75 -7.70
CA VAL A 89 11.72 14.41 -9.11
C VAL A 89 11.08 15.56 -9.86
N SER A 90 11.75 16.04 -10.91
CA SER A 90 11.19 17.08 -11.77
C SER A 90 9.96 16.59 -12.54
N ALA A 91 9.11 17.54 -12.92
CA ALA A 91 7.85 17.29 -13.62
C ALA A 91 8.01 16.38 -14.85
N GLU A 92 9.00 16.66 -15.70
CA GLU A 92 9.28 15.92 -16.94
C GLU A 92 9.77 14.49 -16.68
N ASN A 93 10.32 14.24 -15.49
CA ASN A 93 10.86 12.94 -15.10
C ASN A 93 9.87 12.06 -14.34
N GLY A 94 8.74 12.61 -13.87
CA GLY A 94 7.74 11.87 -13.08
C GLY A 94 7.31 10.56 -13.74
N ARG A 95 7.06 10.57 -15.05
CA ARG A 95 6.66 9.38 -15.83
C ARG A 95 7.68 8.24 -15.82
N TYR A 96 8.94 8.52 -15.48
CA TYR A 96 10.03 7.54 -15.41
C TYR A 96 10.26 7.00 -14.00
N PHE A 97 9.29 7.12 -13.09
CA PHE A 97 9.41 6.68 -11.69
C PHE A 97 9.95 5.25 -11.52
N VAL A 98 9.57 4.30 -12.39
CA VAL A 98 10.09 2.91 -12.36
C VAL A 98 11.61 2.91 -12.53
N ARG A 99 12.12 3.66 -13.50
CA ARG A 99 13.56 3.81 -13.75
C ARG A 99 14.23 4.51 -12.57
N ILE A 100 13.63 5.58 -12.05
CA ILE A 100 14.16 6.34 -10.91
C ILE A 100 14.29 5.46 -9.67
N PHE A 101 13.26 4.68 -9.30
CA PHE A 101 13.35 3.75 -8.18
C PHE A 101 14.48 2.74 -8.39
N LYS A 102 14.55 2.12 -9.57
CA LYS A 102 15.63 1.19 -9.90
C LYS A 102 17.01 1.84 -9.76
N GLU A 103 17.21 3.03 -10.33
CA GLU A 103 18.49 3.76 -10.29
C GLU A 103 18.93 4.08 -8.85
N ASN A 104 18.00 4.39 -7.95
CA ASN A 104 18.32 4.58 -6.53
C ASN A 104 18.72 3.26 -5.85
N ILE A 105 18.01 2.17 -6.13
CA ILE A 105 18.26 0.87 -5.49
C ILE A 105 19.57 0.24 -5.97
N VAL A 106 19.87 0.29 -7.28
CA VAL A 106 21.06 -0.37 -7.85
C VAL A 106 22.38 0.19 -7.33
N GLN A 107 22.37 1.40 -6.78
CA GLN A 107 23.54 2.03 -6.17
C GLN A 107 23.85 1.47 -4.77
N GLU A 108 22.89 0.79 -4.14
CA GLU A 108 22.96 0.36 -2.74
C GLU A 108 23.06 -1.15 -2.57
N VAL A 109 22.72 -1.91 -3.61
CA VAL A 109 22.73 -3.38 -3.60
C VAL A 109 23.98 -3.92 -4.30
N LYS A 110 24.43 -5.10 -3.87
CA LYS A 110 25.58 -5.82 -4.43
C LYS A 110 25.14 -7.09 -5.13
N GLU A 111 25.99 -7.57 -6.03
CA GLU A 111 25.78 -8.90 -6.60
C GLU A 111 25.76 -9.97 -5.50
N GLY A 112 24.77 -10.85 -5.56
CA GLY A 112 24.50 -11.88 -4.55
C GLY A 112 23.44 -11.50 -3.52
N ASP A 113 23.14 -10.21 -3.35
CA ASP A 113 22.12 -9.76 -2.39
C ASP A 113 20.72 -10.28 -2.76
N ILE A 114 19.89 -10.45 -1.74
CA ILE A 114 18.46 -10.68 -1.89
C ILE A 114 17.78 -9.32 -1.73
N LEU A 115 17.19 -8.84 -2.83
CA LEU A 115 16.45 -7.59 -2.89
C LEU A 115 14.95 -7.85 -2.68
N ILE A 116 14.38 -7.12 -1.74
CA ILE A 116 12.95 -7.06 -1.48
C ILE A 116 12.49 -5.64 -1.80
N THR A 117 11.46 -5.51 -2.62
CA THR A 117 10.80 -4.24 -2.87
C THR A 117 9.31 -4.34 -2.55
N THR A 118 8.80 -3.45 -1.71
CA THR A 118 7.39 -3.37 -1.32
C THR A 118 6.79 -2.08 -1.87
N TYR A 119 5.61 -2.14 -2.47
CA TYR A 119 4.88 -0.94 -2.87
C TYR A 119 3.90 -0.51 -1.77
N LEU A 120 3.83 0.80 -1.50
CA LEU A 120 2.88 1.40 -0.57
C LEU A 120 2.41 2.75 -1.10
N ASP A 121 1.10 2.94 -1.22
CA ASP A 121 0.50 4.23 -1.53
C ASP A 121 0.56 5.19 -0.32
N ASN A 122 0.59 6.50 -0.59
CA ASN A 122 0.89 7.51 0.43
C ASN A 122 -0.25 7.81 1.42
N ASP A 123 -1.45 7.28 1.16
CA ASP A 123 -2.64 7.43 1.99
C ASP A 123 -3.02 6.15 2.73
N ASP A 124 -2.27 5.06 2.54
CA ASP A 124 -2.54 3.76 3.13
C ASP A 124 -1.55 3.38 4.22
N ALA A 125 -1.79 2.26 4.92
CA ALA A 125 -0.97 1.84 6.05
C ALA A 125 -0.63 0.35 6.04
N LEU A 126 0.50 0.01 6.66
CA LEU A 126 0.95 -1.37 6.88
C LEU A 126 0.87 -1.74 8.37
N ARG A 127 0.58 -3.01 8.68
CA ARG A 127 0.67 -3.53 10.05
C ARG A 127 2.11 -3.43 10.54
N ASN A 128 2.31 -3.24 11.84
CA ASN A 128 3.60 -3.01 12.47
C ASN A 128 4.61 -4.17 12.29
N ASP A 129 4.16 -5.39 12.03
CA ASP A 129 5.02 -6.56 11.75
C ASP A 129 5.11 -6.89 10.24
N TYR A 130 4.66 -6.00 9.34
CA TYR A 130 4.67 -6.25 7.90
C TYR A 130 6.08 -6.50 7.34
N VAL A 131 7.02 -5.61 7.66
CA VAL A 131 8.41 -5.73 7.17
C VAL A 131 9.05 -7.01 7.72
N GLU A 132 8.83 -7.31 9.00
CA GLU A 132 9.34 -8.52 9.65
C GLU A 132 8.83 -9.79 8.95
N GLU A 133 7.52 -9.86 8.70
CA GLU A 133 6.91 -11.03 8.06
C GLU A 133 7.36 -11.18 6.59
N ILE A 134 7.48 -10.09 5.84
CA ILE A 134 8.03 -10.13 4.48
C ILE A 134 9.46 -10.65 4.47
N GLN A 135 10.32 -10.15 5.36
CA GLN A 135 11.72 -10.60 5.43
C GLN A 135 11.83 -12.07 5.84
N ARG A 136 11.00 -12.51 6.79
CA ARG A 136 10.91 -13.92 7.21
C ARG A 136 10.50 -14.83 6.06
N LEU A 137 9.50 -14.43 5.29
CA LEU A 137 9.03 -15.18 4.11
C LEU A 137 10.06 -15.17 2.98
N ALA A 138 10.70 -14.02 2.73
CA ALA A 138 11.72 -13.88 1.70
C ALA A 138 12.92 -14.80 1.92
N ALA A 139 13.26 -15.10 3.18
CA ALA A 139 14.37 -16.00 3.52
C ALA A 139 14.18 -17.45 3.04
N THR A 140 12.93 -17.88 2.80
CA THR A 140 12.60 -19.22 2.30
C THR A 140 11.96 -19.21 0.93
N THR A 141 11.91 -18.04 0.27
CA THR A 141 11.22 -17.85 -1.00
C THR A 141 12.20 -17.92 -2.18
N TYR A 142 11.75 -18.48 -3.30
CA TYR A 142 12.55 -18.55 -4.53
C TYR A 142 12.77 -17.17 -5.17
N ASN A 143 13.81 -17.06 -6.00
CA ASN A 143 14.07 -15.86 -6.78
C ASN A 143 12.87 -15.50 -7.67
N LYS A 144 12.56 -14.20 -7.81
CA LYS A 144 11.47 -13.63 -8.61
C LYS A 144 10.07 -14.03 -8.12
N THR A 145 9.83 -13.85 -6.83
CA THR A 145 8.54 -14.20 -6.23
C THR A 145 7.83 -12.97 -5.68
N PHE A 146 6.55 -12.82 -6.00
CA PHE A 146 5.67 -11.89 -5.31
C PHE A 146 5.19 -12.48 -3.98
N ILE A 147 5.21 -11.69 -2.92
CA ILE A 147 4.59 -12.03 -1.64
C ILE A 147 3.39 -11.11 -1.45
N VAL A 148 2.21 -11.69 -1.23
CA VAL A 148 0.94 -10.97 -1.08
C VAL A 148 0.18 -11.49 0.13
N PHE A 149 -0.16 -10.61 1.05
CA PHE A 149 -1.06 -10.91 2.16
C PHE A 149 -2.50 -10.68 1.71
N LYS A 150 -3.32 -11.72 1.77
CA LYS A 150 -4.71 -11.67 1.30
C LYS A 150 -5.59 -10.77 2.17
N TYR A 151 -5.36 -10.75 3.48
CA TYR A 151 -6.22 -10.04 4.41
C TYR A 151 -5.65 -8.67 4.79
N GLY A 152 -6.54 -7.68 4.83
CA GLY A 152 -6.27 -6.34 5.30
C GLY A 152 -7.55 -5.68 5.80
N LEU A 153 -7.50 -4.39 6.09
CA LEU A 153 -8.63 -3.57 6.52
C LEU A 153 -8.99 -2.55 5.44
N GLN A 154 -10.27 -2.23 5.33
CA GLN A 154 -10.74 -0.97 4.75
C GLN A 154 -11.18 -0.07 5.88
N TYR A 155 -10.56 1.10 6.01
CA TYR A 155 -10.91 2.09 7.02
C TYR A 155 -11.65 3.26 6.36
N PHE A 156 -12.89 3.49 6.77
CA PHE A 156 -13.77 4.51 6.22
C PHE A 156 -13.68 5.78 7.08
N VAL A 157 -12.97 6.79 6.59
CA VAL A 157 -12.64 8.01 7.34
C VAL A 157 -13.91 8.74 7.81
N GLN A 158 -14.89 8.91 6.93
CA GLN A 158 -16.14 9.63 7.19
C GLN A 158 -17.00 8.93 8.25
N LEU A 159 -16.89 7.60 8.33
CA LEU A 159 -17.71 6.77 9.21
C LEU A 159 -16.99 6.37 10.49
N ASN A 160 -15.68 6.55 10.54
CA ASN A 160 -14.78 6.04 11.58
C ASN A 160 -15.01 4.55 11.85
N ILE A 161 -15.17 3.74 10.80
CA ILE A 161 -15.28 2.28 10.95
C ILE A 161 -14.21 1.59 10.13
N ALA A 162 -13.78 0.39 10.56
CA ALA A 162 -12.88 -0.47 9.80
C ALA A 162 -13.52 -1.83 9.58
N THR A 163 -13.32 -2.41 8.39
CA THR A 163 -13.74 -3.77 8.09
C THR A 163 -12.56 -4.59 7.58
N ARG A 164 -12.34 -5.77 8.14
CA ARG A 164 -11.40 -6.75 7.58
C ARG A 164 -11.98 -7.30 6.28
N ILE A 165 -11.18 -7.35 5.23
CA ILE A 165 -11.57 -7.89 3.93
C ILE A 165 -10.50 -8.86 3.39
N PRO A 166 -10.90 -9.88 2.60
CA PRO A 166 -9.97 -10.57 1.72
C PRO A 166 -9.83 -9.83 0.39
N TYR A 167 -8.61 -9.56 -0.05
CA TYR A 167 -8.32 -9.02 -1.37
C TYR A 167 -7.06 -9.68 -1.96
N ARG A 168 -7.25 -10.66 -2.86
CA ARG A 168 -6.16 -11.54 -3.35
C ARG A 168 -5.11 -10.83 -4.20
N ASN A 169 -5.54 -9.86 -5.01
CA ASN A 169 -4.69 -9.04 -5.85
C ASN A 169 -4.86 -7.60 -5.37
N ASN A 170 -4.48 -7.34 -4.11
CA ASN A 170 -4.41 -5.98 -3.57
C ASN A 170 -3.14 -5.27 -4.04
N HIS A 171 -3.03 -3.96 -3.79
CA HIS A 171 -1.88 -3.15 -4.18
C HIS A 171 -0.69 -3.20 -3.21
N PHE A 172 -0.85 -3.83 -2.03
CA PHE A 172 0.20 -4.00 -1.01
C PHE A 172 1.08 -5.22 -1.29
N ILE A 173 1.84 -5.13 -2.37
CA ILE A 173 2.64 -6.24 -2.89
C ILE A 173 4.13 -6.05 -2.59
N SER A 174 4.78 -7.17 -2.26
CA SER A 174 6.23 -7.25 -2.14
C SER A 174 6.81 -8.18 -3.21
N PHE A 175 8.00 -7.88 -3.70
CA PHE A 175 8.69 -8.70 -4.70
C PHE A 175 10.11 -9.02 -4.24
N VAL A 176 10.46 -10.29 -4.28
CA VAL A 176 11.78 -10.83 -3.92
C VAL A 176 12.53 -11.17 -5.21
N GLU A 177 13.71 -10.61 -5.38
CA GLU A 177 14.62 -10.95 -6.48
C GLU A 177 16.07 -10.98 -6.02
N LYS A 178 16.88 -11.84 -6.64
CA LYS A 178 18.31 -11.90 -6.40
C LYS A 178 19.02 -10.90 -7.30
N CYS A 179 19.90 -10.10 -6.71
CA CYS A 179 20.77 -9.20 -7.43
C CYS A 179 21.86 -10.00 -8.17
N THR A 180 21.62 -10.40 -9.41
CA THR A 180 22.65 -11.04 -10.26
C THR A 180 23.46 -10.01 -11.04
N SER A 181 22.85 -8.89 -11.38
CA SER A 181 23.49 -7.72 -11.98
C SER A 181 22.56 -6.52 -11.82
N SER A 182 23.11 -5.31 -11.82
CA SER A 182 22.30 -4.08 -11.73
C SER A 182 21.31 -3.95 -12.89
N SER A 183 21.64 -4.48 -14.07
CA SER A 183 20.75 -4.44 -15.24
C SER A 183 19.56 -5.40 -15.12
N ALA A 184 19.72 -6.52 -14.39
CA ALA A 184 18.68 -7.55 -14.22
C ALA A 184 17.60 -7.21 -13.19
N ILE A 185 17.86 -6.26 -12.28
CA ILE A 185 16.89 -5.84 -11.25
C ILE A 185 15.66 -5.20 -11.89
N LYS A 186 14.47 -5.63 -11.46
CA LYS A 186 13.19 -5.12 -11.99
C LYS A 186 12.38 -4.31 -10.98
N THR A 187 12.44 -4.65 -9.70
CA THR A 187 11.60 -4.13 -8.61
C THR A 187 10.12 -4.44 -8.78
N VAL A 188 9.36 -4.36 -7.70
CA VAL A 188 7.91 -4.60 -7.69
C VAL A 188 7.16 -3.68 -8.66
N VAL A 189 7.56 -2.40 -8.73
CA VAL A 189 6.93 -1.41 -9.63
C VAL A 189 7.27 -1.65 -11.10
N GLY A 190 8.34 -2.37 -11.41
CA GLY A 190 8.71 -2.75 -12.78
C GLY A 190 7.75 -3.76 -13.43
N TYR A 191 6.89 -4.38 -12.64
CA TYR A 191 5.81 -5.25 -13.12
C TYR A 191 4.47 -4.51 -13.26
N GLY A 192 4.43 -3.19 -13.13
CA GLY A 192 3.22 -2.41 -13.38
C GLY A 192 2.10 -2.72 -12.39
N SER A 193 0.88 -2.93 -12.90
CA SER A 193 -0.32 -3.05 -12.05
C SER A 193 -0.36 -4.35 -11.25
N HIS A 194 -0.70 -4.22 -9.97
CA HIS A 194 -0.86 -5.33 -9.03
C HIS A 194 -1.95 -6.34 -9.46
N ILE A 195 -2.91 -5.94 -10.30
CA ILE A 195 -3.96 -6.82 -10.83
C ILE A 195 -3.40 -7.98 -11.66
N ASN A 196 -2.21 -7.78 -12.24
CA ASN A 196 -1.54 -8.75 -13.10
C ASN A 196 -0.58 -9.67 -12.33
N VAL A 197 -0.48 -9.55 -11.00
CA VAL A 197 0.36 -10.43 -10.19
C VAL A 197 -0.06 -11.90 -10.38
N GLY A 198 0.91 -12.73 -10.79
CA GLY A 198 0.70 -14.12 -11.18
C GLY A 198 0.46 -14.37 -12.67
N SER A 199 0.37 -13.32 -13.49
CA SER A 199 0.29 -13.43 -14.95
C SER A 199 1.65 -13.27 -15.65
N TYR A 200 2.68 -12.83 -14.92
CA TYR A 200 4.02 -12.61 -15.45
C TYR A 200 4.79 -13.92 -15.56
N LYS A 201 5.23 -14.27 -16.77
CA LYS A 201 6.06 -15.46 -17.00
C LYS A 201 7.39 -15.34 -16.25
N GLY A 202 7.82 -16.43 -15.61
CA GLY A 202 9.09 -16.48 -14.87
C GLY A 202 9.05 -15.76 -13.53
N THR A 203 7.85 -15.55 -12.97
CA THR A 203 7.67 -15.11 -11.58
C THR A 203 6.72 -16.04 -10.84
N ASP A 204 6.97 -16.26 -9.56
CA ASP A 204 6.08 -17.00 -8.67
C ASP A 204 5.24 -16.05 -7.80
N VAL A 205 4.21 -16.58 -7.15
CA VAL A 205 3.40 -15.82 -6.18
C VAL A 205 3.15 -16.65 -4.93
N LEU A 206 3.70 -16.19 -3.81
CA LEU A 206 3.40 -16.67 -2.47
C LEU A 206 2.25 -15.86 -1.89
N ARG A 207 1.10 -16.50 -1.67
CA ARG A 207 -0.08 -15.89 -1.06
C ARG A 207 -0.25 -16.35 0.37
N ILE A 208 -0.28 -15.40 1.29
CA ILE A 208 -0.48 -15.66 2.72
C ILE A 208 -1.95 -15.40 3.05
N GLU A 209 -2.62 -16.41 3.59
CA GLU A 209 -4.06 -16.40 3.85
C GLU A 209 -4.38 -16.49 5.35
N ASP A 210 -3.64 -15.74 6.18
CA ASP A 210 -3.91 -15.62 7.61
C ASP A 210 -4.92 -14.49 7.88
N LYS A 211 -6.14 -14.87 8.23
CA LYS A 211 -7.24 -13.93 8.55
C LYS A 211 -7.10 -13.26 9.92
N GLN A 212 -6.24 -13.77 10.79
CA GLN A 212 -6.00 -13.21 12.13
C GLN A 212 -5.05 -12.01 12.06
N LYS A 213 -4.23 -11.95 11.01
CA LYS A 213 -3.29 -10.86 10.76
C LYS A 213 -3.66 -10.09 9.48
N PRO A 214 -4.59 -9.12 9.55
CA PRO A 214 -4.78 -8.19 8.45
C PRO A 214 -3.51 -7.33 8.30
N MET A 215 -2.78 -7.46 7.20
CA MET A 215 -1.41 -6.93 7.09
C MET A 215 -1.35 -5.49 6.56
N TRP A 216 -2.45 -4.96 6.02
CA TRP A 216 -2.50 -3.64 5.41
C TRP A 216 -3.84 -2.98 5.67
N ILE A 217 -3.90 -1.66 5.51
CA ILE A 217 -5.12 -0.85 5.55
C ILE A 217 -5.21 -0.05 4.27
N GLU A 218 -6.31 -0.21 3.56
CA GLU A 218 -6.76 0.71 2.52
C GLU A 218 -7.64 1.79 3.16
N VAL A 219 -7.23 3.05 3.05
CA VAL A 219 -7.95 4.19 3.65
C VAL A 219 -8.95 4.76 2.63
N ILE A 220 -10.23 4.63 2.96
CA ILE A 220 -11.35 5.07 2.15
C ILE A 220 -11.79 6.46 2.63
N HIS A 221 -11.54 7.47 1.81
CA HIS A 221 -11.94 8.88 2.01
C HIS A 221 -12.76 9.39 0.81
N ASP A 222 -13.38 10.58 0.89
CA ASP A 222 -14.37 11.11 -0.07
C ASP A 222 -13.94 11.06 -1.54
N THR A 223 -12.64 11.12 -1.84
CA THR A 223 -12.13 11.01 -3.22
C THR A 223 -11.94 9.55 -3.69
N ASN A 224 -12.04 8.56 -2.81
CA ASN A 224 -11.94 7.13 -3.08
C ASN A 224 -13.27 6.36 -2.86
N MET A 225 -14.34 7.01 -2.38
CA MET A 225 -15.51 6.35 -1.80
C MET A 225 -16.36 5.46 -2.74
N ASP A 226 -16.54 5.79 -4.01
CA ASP A 226 -17.52 5.07 -4.84
C ASP A 226 -16.98 3.82 -5.56
N ASN A 227 -15.65 3.71 -5.74
CA ASN A 227 -15.04 2.60 -6.50
C ASN A 227 -14.36 1.55 -5.62
N ASP A 228 -13.96 1.88 -4.39
CA ASP A 228 -13.04 1.03 -3.62
C ASP A 228 -13.71 0.26 -2.49
N VAL A 229 -15.01 0.41 -2.22
CA VAL A 229 -15.68 -0.41 -1.19
C VAL A 229 -15.74 -1.88 -1.60
N LYS A 230 -14.92 -2.72 -0.97
CA LYS A 230 -14.90 -4.17 -1.23
C LYS A 230 -15.63 -4.88 -0.11
N MET A 231 -16.78 -5.43 -0.44
CA MET A 231 -17.50 -6.31 0.47
C MET A 231 -17.57 -7.73 -0.08
N THR A 232 -17.34 -8.68 0.81
CA THR A 232 -17.45 -10.11 0.55
C THR A 232 -18.16 -10.77 1.73
N PHE A 233 -18.54 -12.04 1.59
CA PHE A 233 -19.09 -12.82 2.71
C PHE A 233 -18.10 -13.03 3.87
N ASP A 234 -16.80 -12.81 3.65
CA ASP A 234 -15.75 -12.90 4.68
C ASP A 234 -15.35 -11.51 5.23
N THR A 235 -16.12 -10.47 4.89
CA THR A 235 -15.96 -9.14 5.45
C THR A 235 -16.41 -9.13 6.91
N CYS A 236 -15.56 -8.60 7.81
CA CYS A 236 -15.85 -8.54 9.24
C CYS A 236 -15.64 -7.12 9.79
N LEU A 237 -16.60 -6.61 10.55
CA LEU A 237 -16.47 -5.32 11.23
C LEU A 237 -15.45 -5.41 12.37
N ILE A 238 -14.52 -4.47 12.43
CA ILE A 238 -13.61 -4.31 13.56
C ILE A 238 -14.30 -3.48 14.64
N THR A 239 -14.37 -4.03 15.85
CA THR A 239 -14.95 -3.34 17.01
C THR A 239 -13.92 -2.98 18.09
N ASP A 240 -12.74 -3.58 18.05
CA ASP A 240 -11.64 -3.24 18.94
C ASP A 240 -11.16 -1.81 18.63
N GLN A 241 -11.36 -0.92 19.59
CA GLN A 241 -11.06 0.49 19.48
C GLN A 241 -9.56 0.77 19.42
N ASN A 242 -8.73 -0.15 19.89
CA ASN A 242 -7.30 0.04 20.01
C ASN A 242 -6.51 -0.63 18.87
N MET A 243 -7.16 -1.46 18.05
CA MET A 243 -6.50 -2.24 17.00
C MET A 243 -5.66 -1.38 16.05
N LEU A 244 -6.21 -0.24 15.59
CA LEU A 244 -5.49 0.67 14.69
C LEU A 244 -4.23 1.26 15.33
N ALA A 245 -4.31 1.64 16.60
CA ALA A 245 -3.18 2.20 17.33
C ALA A 245 -2.12 1.14 17.66
N GLN A 246 -2.56 -0.03 18.14
CA GLN A 246 -1.67 -1.11 18.60
C GLN A 246 -0.98 -1.82 17.44
N GLU A 247 -1.73 -2.12 16.37
CA GLU A 247 -1.23 -2.96 15.27
C GLU A 247 -0.73 -2.16 14.07
N TYR A 248 -1.13 -0.90 13.92
CA TYR A 248 -0.73 -0.06 12.77
C TYR A 248 -0.13 1.28 13.17
N GLY A 249 -0.08 1.61 14.46
CA GLY A 249 0.45 2.89 14.93
C GLY A 249 -0.46 4.09 14.69
N ILE A 250 -1.69 3.88 14.24
CA ILE A 250 -2.61 4.95 13.82
C ILE A 250 -3.47 5.39 15.00
N SER A 251 -3.37 6.67 15.38
CA SER A 251 -4.06 7.23 16.56
C SER A 251 -5.46 7.75 16.27
N VAL A 252 -6.21 7.07 15.39
CA VAL A 252 -7.63 7.37 15.13
C VAL A 252 -8.52 6.41 15.90
N MET A 253 -9.62 6.94 16.44
CA MET A 253 -10.60 6.14 17.17
C MET A 253 -11.68 5.64 16.23
N LEU A 254 -12.04 4.36 16.35
CA LEU A 254 -13.23 3.84 15.71
C LEU A 254 -14.49 4.44 16.36
N SER A 255 -15.61 4.39 15.65
CA SER A 255 -16.89 4.80 16.17
C SER A 255 -17.30 3.89 17.32
N LYS A 256 -17.67 4.46 18.47
CA LYS A 256 -18.29 3.70 19.59
C LYS A 256 -19.59 3.00 19.16
N HIS A 257 -20.19 3.46 18.07
CA HIS A 257 -21.41 2.90 17.48
C HIS A 257 -21.13 2.17 16.16
N SER A 258 -19.90 1.66 15.95
CA SER A 258 -19.47 1.00 14.71
C SER A 258 -20.48 -0.03 14.18
N ARG A 259 -21.11 -0.83 15.05
CA ARG A 259 -22.15 -1.79 14.66
C ARG A 259 -23.36 -1.11 14.04
N ARG A 260 -23.89 -0.07 14.68
CA ARG A 260 -25.06 0.67 14.16
C ARG A 260 -24.72 1.34 12.82
N VAL A 261 -23.56 2.00 12.74
CA VAL A 261 -23.09 2.65 11.51
C VAL A 261 -22.92 1.65 10.37
N TYR A 262 -22.32 0.50 10.65
CA TYR A 262 -22.16 -0.57 9.68
C TYR A 262 -23.50 -1.10 9.18
N LEU A 263 -24.43 -1.36 10.10
CA LEU A 263 -25.77 -1.85 9.75
C LEU A 263 -26.53 -0.82 8.89
N THR A 264 -26.46 0.48 9.19
CA THR A 264 -27.19 1.49 8.42
C THR A 264 -26.59 1.74 7.03
N HIS A 265 -25.27 1.68 6.87
CA HIS A 265 -24.60 2.03 5.61
C HIS A 265 -24.28 0.82 4.72
N PHE A 266 -24.06 -0.35 5.31
CA PHE A 266 -23.50 -1.50 4.59
C PHE A 266 -24.42 -2.72 4.54
N LEU A 267 -25.46 -2.88 5.39
CA LEU A 267 -26.37 -4.03 5.24
C LEU A 267 -27.11 -4.01 3.91
N VAL A 268 -27.62 -2.85 3.49
CA VAL A 268 -28.36 -2.72 2.23
C VAL A 268 -27.43 -3.03 1.04
N ARG A 269 -26.19 -2.54 1.07
CA ARG A 269 -25.16 -2.86 0.07
C ARG A 269 -24.77 -4.33 0.10
N ALA A 270 -24.59 -4.94 1.27
CA ALA A 270 -24.25 -6.35 1.42
C ALA A 270 -25.37 -7.25 0.86
N LEU A 271 -26.63 -6.96 1.19
CA LEU A 271 -27.80 -7.64 0.63
C LEU A 271 -27.86 -7.53 -0.89
N SER A 272 -27.57 -6.35 -1.45
CA SER A 272 -27.52 -6.16 -2.90
C SER A 272 -26.41 -7.00 -3.57
N GLU A 273 -25.25 -7.15 -2.93
CA GLU A 273 -24.16 -8.01 -3.40
C GLU A 273 -24.49 -9.51 -3.32
N VAL A 274 -25.22 -9.93 -2.28
CA VAL A 274 -25.76 -11.29 -2.19
C VAL A 274 -26.71 -11.56 -3.34
N VAL A 275 -27.65 -10.65 -3.61
CA VAL A 275 -28.60 -10.78 -4.73
C VAL A 275 -27.86 -10.84 -6.06
N ARG A 276 -26.82 -10.00 -6.25
CA ARG A 276 -25.99 -10.00 -7.46
C ARG A 276 -25.26 -11.34 -7.65
N HIS A 277 -24.62 -11.87 -6.60
CA HIS A 277 -23.93 -13.16 -6.67
C HIS A 277 -24.86 -14.36 -6.86
N VAL A 278 -26.03 -14.36 -6.20
CA VAL A 278 -27.06 -15.38 -6.40
C VAL A 278 -27.55 -15.33 -7.84
N ARG A 279 -27.88 -14.16 -8.38
CA ARG A 279 -28.26 -14.00 -9.79
C ARG A 279 -27.16 -14.47 -10.74
N LEU A 280 -25.90 -14.12 -10.50
CA LEU A 280 -24.76 -14.59 -11.32
C LEU A 280 -24.62 -16.12 -11.33
N ARG A 281 -24.86 -16.79 -10.20
CA ARG A 281 -24.88 -18.27 -10.13
C ARG A 281 -26.02 -18.90 -10.91
N PHE A 282 -27.17 -18.22 -11.01
CA PHE A 282 -28.34 -18.72 -11.73
C PHE A 282 -28.35 -18.34 -13.23
N THR A 283 -27.73 -17.24 -13.65
CA THR A 283 -27.83 -16.72 -15.03
C THR A 283 -26.56 -16.84 -15.86
N GLY A 284 -25.40 -17.18 -15.27
CA GLY A 284 -24.16 -17.50 -15.99
C GLY A 284 -23.52 -16.37 -16.80
N ARG A 285 -24.03 -15.14 -16.79
CA ARG A 285 -23.46 -13.99 -17.52
C ARG A 285 -22.90 -12.93 -16.57
N LYS A 286 -21.58 -12.71 -16.61
CA LYS A 286 -20.96 -11.45 -16.16
C LYS A 286 -21.29 -10.37 -17.19
N TRP A 287 -21.88 -9.26 -16.75
CA TRP A 287 -21.93 -8.04 -17.54
C TRP A 287 -20.86 -7.07 -17.01
N ASN A 288 -20.23 -6.36 -17.94
CA ASN A 288 -19.12 -5.42 -17.72
C ASN A 288 -19.49 -4.27 -16.77
#